data_AF-A0A7D8BAG2-F1
#
_entry.id   AF-A0A7D8BAG2-F1
#
_cell.length_a   1.000
_cell.length_b   1.000
_cell.length_c   1.000
_cell.angle_alpha   90.00
_cell.angle_beta   90.00
_cell.angle_gamma   90.00
#
_symmetry.space_group_name_H-M   'P 1'
#
loop_
_entity.id
_entity.type
_entity.pdbx_description
1 polymer ?
#
loop_
_entity_poly.entity_id
_entity_poly.type
_entity_poly.pdbx_seq_one_letter_code
_entity_poly.pdbx_strand_id
1 'polypeptide(L)'
;MSSDVEREVNIESCHTSGTACQRAADVTLAAQREKVLQRLIDQKLIWQQMRAYLDLTKPGQPGDPKPAATTSSVFATQSDQCSGKGGWSTGLQSYGITPQSLHQYCNLQAAELAFVDQRFRVSIHIGQDEITTYYHDRFVPEYRKTSATPPPLDAIEADISTLLMEREVSLLLDDWLRVLRAQSHIVILRPVQVSQ
;
A
#
# COMPACT_ATOMS: atom_id res chain seq x y z
N MET A 1 23.21 -7.81 8.85
CA MET A 1 22.00 -6.96 8.98
C MET A 1 21.25 -7.08 7.67
N SER A 2 19.99 -7.51 7.68
CA SER A 2 19.20 -7.59 6.45
C SER A 2 18.81 -6.18 6.00
N SER A 3 18.89 -5.91 4.70
CA SER A 3 18.50 -4.60 4.16
C SER A 3 16.99 -4.37 4.27
N ASP A 4 16.55 -3.11 4.31
CA ASP A 4 15.11 -2.77 4.34
C ASP A 4 14.35 -3.41 3.15
N VAL A 5 15.01 -3.50 1.99
CA VAL A 5 14.46 -4.15 0.78
C VAL A 5 14.24 -5.65 1.02
N GLU A 6 15.18 -6.35 1.65
CA GLU A 6 15.04 -7.77 1.95
C GLU A 6 13.94 -8.04 2.98
N ARG A 7 13.83 -7.17 3.98
CA ARG A 7 12.74 -7.24 4.97
C ARG A 7 11.38 -7.07 4.29
N GLU A 8 11.25 -6.10 3.39
CA GLU A 8 10.01 -5.84 2.67
C GLU A 8 9.63 -6.99 1.73
N VAL A 9 10.59 -7.53 0.96
CA VAL A 9 10.39 -8.71 0.12
C VAL A 9 9.88 -9.90 0.95
N ASN A 10 10.43 -10.10 2.16
CA ASN A 10 10.00 -11.17 3.05
C ASN A 10 8.57 -10.95 3.59
N ILE A 11 8.20 -9.71 3.92
CA ILE A 11 6.84 -9.35 4.37
C ILE A 11 5.83 -9.55 3.22
N GLU A 12 6.13 -9.08 2.00
CA GLU A 12 5.26 -9.24 0.83
C GLU A 12 5.06 -10.72 0.44
N SER A 13 6.11 -11.54 0.55
CA SER A 13 6.05 -12.98 0.30
C SER A 13 5.15 -13.73 1.29
N CYS A 14 5.01 -13.19 2.51
CA CYS A 14 4.10 -13.71 3.52
C CYS A 14 2.61 -13.41 3.20
N HIS A 15 2.32 -12.29 2.52
CA HIS A 15 0.95 -11.88 2.19
C HIS A 15 0.36 -12.56 0.95
N THR A 16 1.19 -12.91 -0.04
CA THR A 16 0.74 -13.50 -1.32
C THR A 16 0.46 -15.00 -1.24
N SER A 17 1.05 -15.70 -0.27
CA SER A 17 0.99 -17.16 -0.16
C SER A 17 -0.14 -17.63 0.76
N GLY A 18 -1.39 -17.25 0.44
CA GLY A 18 -2.61 -17.63 1.19
C GLY A 18 -2.81 -19.15 1.39
N THR A 19 -1.97 -19.99 0.78
CA THR A 19 -1.80 -21.41 1.10
C THR A 19 -0.35 -21.67 1.50
N ALA A 20 -0.15 -21.78 2.83
CA ALA A 20 1.13 -22.02 3.50
C ALA A 20 2.19 -20.94 3.22
N CYS A 21 2.82 -20.44 4.29
CA CYS A 21 4.06 -19.66 4.25
C CYS A 21 5.21 -20.48 3.62
N GLN A 22 5.15 -20.74 2.31
CA GLN A 22 6.22 -21.31 1.52
C GLN A 22 6.90 -20.17 0.80
N ARG A 23 8.22 -20.14 0.92
CA ARG A 23 9.08 -19.16 0.24
C ARG A 23 8.86 -19.31 -1.26
N ALA A 24 8.28 -18.29 -1.90
CA ALA A 24 8.17 -18.25 -3.35
C ALA A 24 9.59 -18.34 -3.94
N ALA A 25 9.92 -19.49 -4.52
CA ALA A 25 11.17 -19.69 -5.22
C ALA A 25 11.09 -19.00 -6.59
N ASP A 26 12.11 -18.21 -6.88
CA ASP A 26 12.43 -17.61 -8.18
C ASP A 26 11.39 -16.70 -8.84
N VAL A 27 11.53 -15.41 -8.54
CA VAL A 27 11.16 -14.30 -9.44
C VAL A 27 12.42 -13.44 -9.58
N THR A 28 12.81 -13.08 -10.80
CA THR A 28 14.09 -12.40 -11.10
C THR A 28 14.38 -11.26 -10.13
N LEU A 29 15.25 -11.55 -9.16
CA LEU A 29 15.41 -10.85 -7.90
C LEU A 29 15.72 -9.36 -8.07
N ALA A 30 16.41 -8.98 -9.15
CA ALA A 30 16.85 -7.61 -9.38
C ALA A 30 15.72 -6.64 -9.77
N ALA A 31 14.87 -7.00 -10.74
CA ALA A 31 13.76 -6.14 -11.18
C ALA A 31 12.68 -6.01 -10.09
N GLN A 32 12.44 -7.09 -9.34
CA GLN A 32 11.56 -7.07 -8.18
C GLN A 32 12.13 -6.18 -7.06
N ARG A 33 13.43 -6.31 -6.75
CA ARG A 33 14.11 -5.48 -5.76
C ARG A 33 14.07 -4.00 -6.11
N GLU A 34 14.25 -3.64 -7.38
CA GLU A 34 14.16 -2.24 -7.80
C GLU A 34 12.75 -1.68 -7.58
N LYS A 35 11.70 -2.43 -7.96
CA LYS A 35 10.31 -2.02 -7.70
C LYS A 35 10.03 -1.85 -6.20
N VAL A 36 10.47 -2.80 -5.38
CA VAL A 36 10.35 -2.73 -3.92
C VAL A 36 11.12 -1.53 -3.36
N LEU A 37 12.33 -1.28 -3.86
CA LEU A 37 13.13 -0.12 -3.47
C LEU A 37 12.40 1.19 -3.80
N GLN A 38 11.84 1.32 -5.00
CA GLN A 38 11.09 2.52 -5.38
C GLN A 38 9.86 2.74 -4.49
N ARG A 39 9.12 1.67 -4.18
CA ARG A 39 7.99 1.72 -3.23
C ARG A 39 8.45 2.12 -1.82
N LEU A 40 9.56 1.57 -1.33
CA LEU A 40 10.11 1.91 -0.02
C LEU A 40 10.55 3.38 0.03
N ILE A 41 11.13 3.90 -1.04
CA ILE A 41 11.45 5.33 -1.15
C ILE A 41 10.17 6.15 -0.99
N ASP A 42 9.09 5.81 -1.70
CA ASP A 42 7.81 6.51 -1.59
C ASP A 42 7.23 6.45 -0.17
N GLN A 43 7.18 5.27 0.43
CA GLN A 43 6.71 5.11 1.82
C GLN A 43 7.54 5.96 2.79
N LYS A 44 8.87 5.99 2.66
CA LYS A 44 9.74 6.81 3.52
C LYS A 44 9.49 8.30 3.31
N LEU A 45 9.25 8.74 2.08
CA LEU A 45 8.90 10.13 1.79
C LEU A 45 7.55 10.51 2.42
N ILE A 46 6.53 9.66 2.25
CA ILE A 46 5.20 9.86 2.87
C ILE A 46 5.34 9.91 4.39
N TRP A 47 6.09 8.99 4.98
CA TRP A 47 6.31 8.94 6.42
C TRP A 47 7.00 10.20 6.95
N GLN A 48 7.99 10.74 6.25
CA GLN A 48 8.63 12.01 6.61
C GLN A 48 7.62 13.16 6.61
N GLN A 49 6.75 13.23 5.60
CA GLN A 49 5.70 14.25 5.51
C GLN A 49 4.67 14.12 6.62
N MET A 50 4.22 12.89 6.90
CA MET A 50 3.29 12.60 7.99
C MET A 50 3.88 13.01 9.35
N ARG A 51 5.17 12.72 9.59
CA ARG A 51 5.85 13.12 10.83
C ARG A 51 5.97 14.63 10.97
N ALA A 52 6.29 15.34 9.89
CA ALA A 52 6.34 16.79 9.89
C ALA A 52 4.95 17.40 10.17
N TYR A 53 3.90 16.83 9.57
CA TYR A 53 2.52 17.28 9.77
C TYR A 53 2.02 17.06 11.21
N LEU A 54 2.36 15.91 11.80
CA LEU A 54 1.95 15.55 13.17
C LEU A 54 2.89 16.13 14.26
N ASP A 55 3.88 16.97 13.89
CA ASP A 55 4.92 17.49 14.79
C ASP A 55 5.68 16.39 15.57
N LEU A 56 5.79 15.19 14.98
CA LEU A 56 6.50 14.02 15.54
C LEU A 56 8.02 14.12 15.36
N THR A 57 8.53 15.30 15.02
CA THR A 57 9.96 15.59 14.90
C THR A 57 10.61 15.89 16.25
N LYS A 58 9.82 16.10 17.32
CA LYS A 58 10.32 16.34 18.67
C LYS A 58 10.74 15.02 19.36
N PRO A 59 11.99 14.89 19.84
CA PRO A 59 12.41 13.72 20.62
C PRO A 59 11.60 13.61 21.92
N GLY A 60 10.99 12.45 22.19
CA GLY A 60 10.37 12.12 23.47
C GLY A 60 8.84 11.98 23.50
N GLN A 61 8.14 12.21 22.37
CA GLN A 61 6.75 11.75 22.25
C GLN A 61 6.71 10.35 21.62
N PRO A 62 5.97 9.38 22.19
CA PRO A 62 5.75 8.09 21.53
C PRO A 62 4.93 8.34 20.26
N GLY A 63 5.64 8.45 19.13
CA GLY A 63 5.10 8.75 17.81
C GLY A 63 4.70 7.51 17.01
N ASP A 64 4.31 6.43 17.68
CA ASP A 64 3.72 5.29 16.99
C ASP A 64 2.26 5.66 16.68
N PRO A 65 1.89 5.80 15.39
CA PRO A 65 0.50 6.07 15.05
C PRO A 65 -0.38 4.96 15.63
N LYS A 66 -1.49 5.35 16.26
CA LYS A 66 -2.42 4.40 16.88
C LYS A 66 -2.90 3.39 15.84
N PRO A 67 -3.06 2.10 16.20
CA PRO A 67 -3.59 1.09 15.29
C PRO A 67 -4.94 1.52 14.72
N ALA A 68 -5.09 1.48 13.40
CA ALA A 68 -6.40 1.58 12.78
C ALA A 68 -7.21 0.30 13.09
N ALA A 69 -8.53 0.42 13.27
CA ALA A 69 -9.40 -0.74 13.54
C ALA A 69 -9.29 -1.83 12.45
N THR A 70 -9.06 -1.41 11.20
CA THR A 70 -8.85 -2.27 10.03
C THR A 70 -7.61 -3.15 10.14
N THR A 71 -6.54 -2.66 10.78
CA THR A 71 -5.31 -3.45 10.94
C THR A 71 -5.56 -4.68 11.81
N SER A 72 -6.29 -4.49 12.91
CA SER A 72 -6.65 -5.57 13.85
C SER A 72 -7.51 -6.67 13.19
N SER A 73 -8.44 -6.31 12.30
CA SER A 73 -9.28 -7.28 11.60
C SER A 73 -8.51 -8.11 10.56
N VAL A 74 -7.60 -7.48 9.81
CA VAL A 74 -6.73 -8.18 8.84
C VAL A 74 -5.86 -9.22 9.57
N PHE A 75 -5.28 -8.86 10.71
CA PHE A 75 -4.51 -9.80 11.53
C PHE A 75 -5.32 -10.99 12.05
N ALA A 76 -6.55 -10.74 12.51
CA ALA A 76 -7.43 -11.82 12.96
C ALA A 76 -7.68 -12.82 11.82
N THR A 77 -8.01 -12.32 10.62
CA THR A 77 -8.27 -13.17 9.45
C THR A 77 -7.01 -13.92 8.97
N GLN A 78 -5.84 -13.28 8.97
CA GLN A 78 -4.57 -13.92 8.57
C GLN A 78 -4.13 -15.03 9.56
N SER A 79 -4.35 -14.79 10.86
CA SER A 79 -4.08 -15.77 11.91
C SER A 79 -4.91 -17.04 11.70
N ASP A 80 -6.21 -16.88 11.41
CA ASP A 80 -7.14 -18.00 11.23
C ASP A 80 -6.79 -18.85 10.00
N GLN A 81 -6.37 -18.21 8.90
CA GLN A 81 -5.96 -18.90 7.66
C GLN A 81 -4.66 -19.72 7.81
N CYS A 82 -3.82 -19.41 8.80
CA CYS A 82 -2.52 -20.05 9.03
C CYS A 82 -2.56 -21.16 10.11
N SER A 83 -3.74 -21.64 10.48
CA SER A 83 -3.97 -22.61 11.57
C SER A 83 -3.53 -24.06 11.28
N GLY A 84 -2.96 -24.35 10.10
CA GLY A 84 -2.39 -25.66 9.76
C GLY A 84 -1.12 -25.99 10.56
N LYS A 85 -0.64 -27.25 10.54
CA LYS A 85 0.33 -27.89 11.47
C LYS A 85 1.70 -27.19 11.76
N GLY A 86 1.95 -25.99 11.24
CA GLY A 86 3.06 -25.12 11.68
C GLY A 86 2.61 -23.86 12.45
N GLY A 87 1.37 -23.39 12.29
CA GLY A 87 0.88 -22.14 12.89
C GLY A 87 1.48 -20.88 12.27
N TRP A 88 0.71 -19.78 12.32
CA TRP A 88 1.09 -18.44 11.83
C TRP A 88 2.48 -17.98 12.32
N SER A 89 2.79 -18.20 13.60
CA SER A 89 4.06 -17.80 14.21
C SER A 89 5.28 -18.51 13.60
N THR A 90 5.20 -19.81 13.29
CA THR A 90 6.30 -20.56 12.67
C THR A 90 6.50 -20.14 11.22
N GLY A 91 5.42 -19.80 10.51
CA GLY A 91 5.48 -19.19 9.19
C GLY A 91 6.26 -17.88 9.22
N LEU A 92 5.94 -16.97 10.15
CA LEU A 92 6.64 -15.69 10.31
C LEU A 92 8.13 -15.87 10.68
N GLN A 93 8.46 -16.83 11.54
CA GLN A 93 9.85 -17.14 11.89
C GLN A 93 10.68 -17.59 10.68
N SER A 94 10.09 -18.31 9.73
CA SER A 94 10.79 -18.71 8.49
C SER A 94 11.22 -17.51 7.63
N TYR A 95 10.59 -16.35 7.82
CA TYR A 95 10.90 -15.08 7.18
C TYR A 95 11.70 -14.12 8.09
N GLY A 96 12.05 -14.53 9.31
CA GLY A 96 12.74 -13.69 10.28
C GLY A 96 11.87 -12.55 10.84
N ILE A 97 10.55 -12.67 10.75
CA ILE A 97 9.58 -11.66 11.17
C ILE A 97 8.96 -12.10 12.51
N THR A 98 8.82 -11.17 13.46
CA THR A 98 8.05 -11.42 14.69
C THR A 98 6.62 -10.92 14.52
N PRO A 99 5.61 -11.54 15.16
CA PRO A 99 4.23 -11.06 15.15
C PRO A 99 4.10 -9.57 15.52
N GLN A 100 4.86 -9.13 16.53
CA GLN A 100 4.88 -7.72 16.95
C GLN A 100 5.45 -6.79 15.87
N SER A 101 6.53 -7.20 15.20
CA SER A 101 7.14 -6.38 14.13
C SER A 101 6.24 -6.25 12.91
N LEU A 102 5.46 -7.30 12.60
CA LEU A 102 4.47 -7.26 11.53
C LEU A 102 3.30 -6.36 11.94
N HIS A 103 2.82 -6.46 13.18
CA HIS A 103 1.76 -5.60 13.70
C HIS A 103 2.13 -4.12 13.66
N GLN A 104 3.34 -3.75 14.10
CA GLN A 104 3.84 -2.38 13.96
C GLN A 104 3.92 -1.93 12.50
N TYR A 105 4.43 -2.78 11.62
CA TYR A 105 4.51 -2.48 10.19
C TYR A 105 3.13 -2.18 9.59
N CYS A 106 2.13 -3.04 9.82
CA CYS A 106 0.80 -2.84 9.27
C CYS A 106 0.11 -1.60 9.85
N ASN A 107 0.36 -1.25 11.12
CA ASN A 107 -0.17 -0.02 11.71
C ASN A 107 0.45 1.23 11.07
N LEU A 108 1.75 1.20 10.78
CA LEU A 108 2.41 2.28 10.04
C LEU A 108 1.83 2.41 8.63
N GLN A 109 1.64 1.30 7.91
CA GLN A 109 1.03 1.30 6.58
C GLN A 109 -0.41 1.85 6.61
N ALA A 110 -1.22 1.44 7.58
CA ALA A 110 -2.59 1.96 7.73
C ALA A 110 -2.61 3.46 8.05
N ALA A 111 -1.66 3.94 8.86
CA ALA A 111 -1.53 5.36 9.19
C ALA A 111 -1.09 6.19 7.98
N GLU A 112 -0.13 5.69 7.20
CA GLU A 112 0.30 6.31 5.94
C GLU A 112 -0.88 6.42 4.96
N LEU A 113 -1.66 5.35 4.80
CA LEU A 113 -2.85 5.35 3.94
C LEU A 113 -3.89 6.38 4.43
N ALA A 114 -4.20 6.40 5.72
CA ALA A 114 -5.16 7.35 6.29
C ALA A 114 -4.70 8.80 6.13
N PHE A 115 -3.39 9.07 6.27
CA PHE A 115 -2.82 10.39 6.06
C PHE A 115 -2.94 10.85 4.61
N VAL A 116 -2.61 9.98 3.64
CA VAL A 116 -2.76 10.24 2.21
C VAL A 116 -4.23 10.51 1.88
N ASP A 117 -5.13 9.68 2.38
CA ASP A 117 -6.57 9.80 2.17
C ASP A 117 -7.12 11.15 2.67
N GLN A 118 -6.82 11.49 3.93
CA GLN A 118 -7.23 12.76 4.53
C GLN A 118 -6.64 13.97 3.79
N ARG A 119 -5.40 13.88 3.31
CA ARG A 119 -4.72 14.97 2.60
C ARG A 119 -5.41 15.32 1.29
N PHE A 120 -5.83 14.32 0.51
CA PHE A 120 -6.33 14.53 -0.84
C PHE A 120 -7.85 14.59 -0.91
N ARG A 121 -8.57 13.73 -0.18
CA ARG A 121 -10.04 13.66 -0.27
C ARG A 121 -10.76 14.95 0.06
N VAL A 122 -10.21 15.76 0.97
CA VAL A 122 -10.83 17.05 1.37
C VAL A 122 -10.88 18.07 0.23
N SER A 123 -10.07 17.89 -0.81
CA SER A 123 -9.99 18.81 -1.95
C SER A 123 -10.67 18.28 -3.21
N ILE A 124 -11.12 17.01 -3.22
CA ILE A 124 -11.74 16.38 -4.39
C ILE A 124 -13.26 16.51 -4.30
N HIS A 125 -13.87 16.96 -5.39
CA HIS A 125 -15.31 16.99 -5.56
C HIS A 125 -15.66 16.36 -6.90
N ILE A 126 -16.31 15.19 -6.88
CA ILE A 126 -16.81 14.54 -8.08
C ILE A 126 -18.20 15.09 -8.38
N GLY A 127 -18.32 15.81 -9.49
CA GLY A 127 -19.56 16.43 -9.93
C GLY A 127 -20.44 15.47 -10.75
N GLN A 128 -21.74 15.74 -10.79
CA GLN A 128 -22.70 14.91 -11.55
C GLN A 128 -22.36 14.84 -13.05
N ASP A 129 -21.84 15.93 -13.62
CA ASP A 129 -21.43 15.98 -15.02
C ASP A 129 -20.29 15.00 -15.31
N GLU A 130 -19.35 14.84 -14.37
CA GLU A 130 -18.22 13.92 -14.50
C GLU A 130 -18.68 12.47 -14.45
N ILE A 131 -19.59 12.14 -13.52
CA ILE A 131 -20.21 10.81 -13.42
C ILE A 131 -20.96 10.49 -14.71
N THR A 132 -21.76 11.43 -15.20
CA THR A 132 -22.55 11.26 -16.43
C THR A 132 -21.64 11.06 -17.64
N THR A 133 -20.58 11.85 -17.75
CA THR A 133 -19.56 11.72 -18.80
C THR A 133 -18.89 10.37 -18.75
N TYR A 134 -18.42 9.93 -17.58
CA TYR A 134 -17.79 8.63 -17.41
C TYR A 134 -18.74 7.47 -17.78
N TYR A 135 -19.99 7.56 -17.34
CA TYR A 135 -21.00 6.54 -17.63
C TYR A 135 -21.22 6.37 -19.14
N HIS A 136 -21.42 7.46 -19.86
CA HIS A 136 -21.70 7.41 -21.29
C HIS A 136 -20.47 7.09 -22.15
N ASP A 137 -19.32 7.66 -21.82
CA ASP A 137 -18.13 7.60 -22.68
C ASP A 137 -17.25 6.38 -22.41
N ARG A 138 -17.33 5.82 -21.19
CA ARG A 138 -16.47 4.70 -20.76
C ARG A 138 -17.28 3.48 -20.35
N PHE A 139 -18.17 3.62 -19.36
CA PHE A 139 -18.86 2.47 -18.79
C PHE A 139 -19.74 1.76 -19.81
N VAL A 140 -20.65 2.48 -20.47
CA VAL A 140 -21.59 1.90 -21.44
C VAL A 140 -20.88 1.22 -22.63
N PRO A 141 -19.89 1.84 -23.30
CA PRO A 141 -19.15 1.19 -24.39
C PRO A 141 -18.43 -0.08 -23.96
N GLU A 142 -17.75 -0.06 -22.80
CA GLU A 142 -17.04 -1.25 -22.29
C GLU A 142 -18.02 -2.35 -21.88
N TYR A 143 -19.13 -2.01 -21.22
CA TYR A 143 -20.14 -2.97 -20.80
C TYR A 143 -20.80 -3.67 -21.98
N ARG A 144 -21.11 -2.94 -23.07
CA ARG A 144 -21.70 -3.52 -24.28
C ARG A 144 -20.82 -4.56 -24.98
N LYS A 145 -19.50 -4.52 -24.80
CA LYS A 145 -18.59 -5.57 -25.31
C LYS A 145 -18.89 -6.94 -24.70
N THR A 146 -19.50 -6.98 -23.52
CA THR A 146 -19.93 -8.21 -22.85
C THR A 146 -21.28 -8.75 -23.34
N SER A 147 -21.89 -8.11 -24.37
CA SER A 147 -23.23 -8.43 -24.90
C SER A 147 -24.39 -8.32 -23.90
N ALA A 148 -24.17 -7.63 -22.77
CA ALA A 148 -25.16 -7.35 -21.76
C ALA A 148 -25.71 -5.91 -21.86
N THR A 149 -26.92 -5.69 -21.35
CA THR A 149 -27.50 -4.35 -21.23
C THR A 149 -26.90 -3.65 -20.01
N PRO A 150 -26.34 -2.44 -20.15
CA PRO A 150 -25.78 -1.72 -19.00
C PRO A 150 -26.88 -1.35 -18.00
N PRO A 151 -26.61 -1.44 -16.69
CA PRO A 151 -27.50 -0.92 -15.66
C PRO A 151 -27.68 0.60 -15.83
N PRO A 152 -28.84 1.16 -15.44
CA PRO A 152 -29.08 2.60 -15.54
C PRO A 152 -28.15 3.38 -14.60
N LEU A 153 -27.89 4.65 -14.93
CA LEU A 153 -26.91 5.49 -14.23
C LEU A 153 -27.22 5.63 -12.73
N ASP A 154 -28.49 5.85 -12.39
CA ASP A 154 -28.96 5.99 -10.99
C ASP A 154 -28.65 4.76 -10.12
N ALA A 155 -28.61 3.57 -10.71
CA ALA A 155 -28.31 2.34 -9.99
C ALA A 155 -26.82 2.18 -9.65
N ILE A 156 -25.91 2.87 -10.36
CA ILE A 156 -24.45 2.72 -10.21
C ILE A 156 -23.72 4.05 -9.98
N GLU A 157 -24.45 5.14 -9.79
CA GLU A 157 -23.90 6.48 -9.61
C GLU A 157 -22.90 6.53 -8.44
N ALA A 158 -23.25 5.91 -7.31
CA ALA A 158 -22.39 5.86 -6.13
C ALA A 158 -21.08 5.09 -6.39
N ASP A 159 -21.14 4.01 -7.17
CA ASP A 159 -19.97 3.20 -7.53
C ASP A 159 -19.05 3.98 -8.49
N ILE A 160 -19.63 4.65 -9.49
CA ILE A 160 -18.88 5.52 -10.41
C ILE A 160 -18.22 6.67 -9.65
N SER A 161 -18.96 7.33 -8.75
CA SER A 161 -18.43 8.42 -7.93
C SER A 161 -17.25 7.96 -7.09
N THR A 162 -17.37 6.77 -6.46
CA THR A 162 -16.29 6.16 -5.67
C THR A 162 -15.07 5.87 -6.54
N LEU A 163 -15.27 5.27 -7.72
CA LEU A 163 -14.19 4.97 -8.66
C LEU A 163 -13.45 6.22 -9.14
N LEU A 164 -14.19 7.28 -9.50
CA LEU A 164 -13.61 8.54 -9.95
C LEU A 164 -12.83 9.21 -8.81
N MET A 165 -13.38 9.22 -7.60
CA MET A 165 -12.69 9.69 -6.42
C MET A 165 -11.37 8.93 -6.16
N GLU A 166 -11.38 7.60 -6.20
CA GLU A 166 -10.16 6.79 -6.04
C GLU A 166 -9.10 7.08 -7.12
N ARG A 167 -9.56 7.31 -8.36
CA ARG A 167 -8.69 7.67 -9.47
C ARG A 167 -8.04 9.04 -9.26
N GLU A 168 -8.80 10.04 -8.85
CA GLU A 168 -8.29 11.38 -8.57
C GLU A 168 -7.30 11.38 -7.40
N VAL A 169 -7.60 10.64 -6.32
CA VAL A 169 -6.64 10.41 -5.21
C VAL A 169 -5.33 9.82 -5.73
N SER A 170 -5.41 8.83 -6.62
CA SER A 170 -4.21 8.18 -7.19
C SER A 170 -3.37 9.15 -8.03
N LEU A 171 -4.01 9.99 -8.87
CA LEU A 171 -3.31 11.00 -9.67
C LEU A 171 -2.62 12.05 -8.81
N LEU A 172 -3.32 12.57 -7.79
CA LEU A 172 -2.76 13.56 -6.88
C LEU A 172 -1.60 12.99 -6.05
N LEU A 173 -1.70 11.73 -5.62
CA LEU A 173 -0.62 11.03 -4.93
C LEU A 173 0.61 10.91 -5.83
N ASP A 174 0.45 10.48 -7.08
CA ASP A 174 1.55 10.32 -8.03
C ASP A 174 2.27 11.65 -8.30
N ASP A 175 1.51 12.72 -8.53
CA ASP A 175 2.06 14.06 -8.74
C ASP A 175 2.80 14.57 -7.49
N TRP A 176 2.22 14.36 -6.30
CA TRP A 176 2.86 14.74 -5.05
C TRP A 176 4.16 13.96 -4.79
N LEU A 177 4.16 12.65 -5.00
CA LEU A 177 5.37 11.81 -4.87
C LEU A 177 6.46 12.23 -5.85
N ARG A 178 6.10 12.62 -7.08
CA ARG A 178 7.05 13.17 -8.06
C ARG A 178 7.74 14.43 -7.54
N VAL A 179 6.97 15.35 -6.95
CA VAL A 179 7.49 16.58 -6.35
C VAL A 179 8.38 16.27 -5.13
N LEU A 180 7.93 15.39 -4.24
CA LEU A 180 8.70 15.00 -3.05
C LEU A 180 10.05 14.39 -3.44
N ARG A 181 10.07 13.46 -4.41
CA ARG A 181 11.31 12.88 -4.91
C ARG A 181 12.27 13.94 -5.46
N ALA A 182 11.76 14.89 -6.24
CA ALA A 182 12.57 15.95 -6.82
C ALA A 182 13.18 16.90 -5.78
N GLN A 183 12.50 17.09 -4.64
CA GLN A 183 12.95 17.97 -3.56
C GLN A 183 13.78 17.26 -2.48
N SER A 184 13.85 15.92 -2.52
CA SER A 184 14.48 15.13 -1.47
C SER A 184 15.90 14.70 -1.86
N HIS A 185 16.79 14.70 -0.88
CA HIS A 185 18.12 14.09 -1.05
C HIS A 185 18.04 12.59 -0.77
N ILE A 186 18.01 11.79 -1.84
CA ILE A 186 17.90 10.32 -1.76
C ILE A 186 19.28 9.70 -2.01
N VAL A 187 19.77 8.93 -1.04
CA VAL A 187 21.05 8.19 -1.15
C VAL A 187 20.76 6.70 -1.09
N ILE A 188 21.11 5.97 -2.17
CA ILE A 188 20.98 4.51 -2.23
C ILE A 188 22.37 3.89 -2.00
N LEU A 189 22.53 3.20 -0.88
CA LEU A 189 23.76 2.48 -0.57
C LEU A 189 23.74 1.12 -1.27
N ARG A 190 24.62 0.93 -2.25
CA ARG A 190 24.84 -0.39 -2.86
C ARG A 190 26.02 -1.08 -2.18
N PRO A 191 25.90 -2.36 -1.80
CA PRO A 191 27.02 -3.10 -1.24
C PRO A 191 28.14 -3.23 -2.28
N VAL A 192 29.38 -2.95 -1.86
CA VAL A 192 30.58 -3.17 -2.69
C VAL A 192 30.69 -4.67 -2.99
N GLN A 193 30.68 -5.03 -4.26
CA GLN A 193 30.98 -6.39 -4.69
C GLN A 193 32.49 -6.60 -4.51
N VAL A 194 32.90 -7.24 -3.40
CA VAL A 194 34.29 -7.66 -3.23
C VAL A 194 34.47 -8.91 -4.10
N SER A 195 35.10 -8.73 -5.27
CA SER A 195 35.58 -9.82 -6.10
C SER A 195 36.65 -10.59 -5.31
N GLN A 196 36.40 -11.86 -5.00
CA GLN A 196 37.48 -12.78 -4.63
C GLN A 196 38.07 -13.40 -5.89
#